data_AF-A0A1J5RZ02-F1
#
_entry.id   AF-A0A1J5RZ02-F1
#
_cell.length_a   1.000
_cell.length_b   1.000
_cell.length_c   1.000
_cell.angle_alpha   90.00
_cell.angle_beta   90.00
_cell.angle_gamma   90.00
#
_symmetry.space_group_name_H-M   'P 1'
#
loop_
_entity.id
_entity.type
_entity.pdbx_description
1 polymer ?
#
loop_
_entity_poly.entity_id
_entity_poly.type
_entity_poly.pdbx_seq_one_letter_code
_entity_poly.pdbx_strand_id
1 'polypeptide(L)'
;MASAEQATTIPLSLQAFNRLSMSQKLGAMVVVALSVALLAGTWLWSRSIDYSVLFSNVSDRDGGDIIASLQQMNVPYKFSEHGSAILVPATQVHETRLKLASQGLPKGGLVGFEVLDNQKLGASQFLEQVNYQRALEGELARTVQSLAAVRGARVHLAIPKQSAFVSDEQKPTASVLVYLQPGRTLDPSQISGIVHLVSSAVPQLAPENVSVIDGNGNLISQSRDPLRDAGLDPSQLKYEHEVEAGYAKRIETILEPFVGTGNVRAQVTADLDFSQTEQMAESYQPNPAPNTAIRSEQTSETGRVSPGATGVPGALSNQPPVPATAPLTTPPATGTGQPGGQAGNFNKNATINYELDKTIKHTKGVPGSIKRLSVAVVVNYKNSPPDRNGKIKSTPLSAAEMKQINDLVHEAMGYSKERGDTVNVVNTSFTPSTAEKEAIPQIPLWKDPEILAMAQEGIKYLLLGIVALLLWSRVVKPLLGNLLQPPVALEAAGPAALVATEDRETQIQHMAYDAKLASVRDLAKTDPKAVANVIKEWSGASNE
;
A
#
# COMPACT_ATOMS: atom_id res chain seq x y z
N MET A 1 -50.22 37.25 -21.13
CA MET A 1 -48.96 37.99 -20.88
C MET A 1 -47.97 37.52 -21.94
N ALA A 2 -48.01 38.03 -23.16
CA ALA A 2 -47.55 39.36 -23.60
C ALA A 2 -46.05 39.57 -23.34
N SER A 3 -45.21 39.03 -24.23
CA SER A 3 -43.93 39.62 -24.66
C SER A 3 -43.68 39.14 -26.09
N ALA A 4 -43.92 40.03 -27.04
CA ALA A 4 -43.65 39.82 -28.45
C ALA A 4 -42.17 40.16 -28.71
N GLU A 5 -41.39 39.20 -29.18
CA GLU A 5 -40.10 39.48 -29.81
C GLU A 5 -40.37 40.04 -31.20
N GLN A 6 -40.07 41.33 -31.36
CA GLN A 6 -40.10 42.04 -32.63
C GLN A 6 -38.98 41.51 -33.53
N ALA A 7 -39.34 40.65 -34.48
CA ALA A 7 -38.49 40.37 -35.63
C ALA A 7 -38.38 41.65 -36.47
N THR A 8 -37.24 42.34 -36.38
CA THR A 8 -36.90 43.46 -37.25
C THR A 8 -36.67 42.92 -38.66
N THR A 9 -37.70 42.94 -39.50
CA THR A 9 -37.59 42.61 -40.91
C THR A 9 -36.90 43.76 -41.63
N ILE A 10 -35.64 43.53 -42.05
CA ILE A 10 -34.93 44.45 -42.95
C ILE A 10 -35.67 44.42 -44.28
N PRO A 11 -36.24 45.54 -44.78
CA PRO A 11 -36.79 45.55 -46.13
C PRO A 11 -35.60 45.56 -47.10
N LEU A 12 -35.21 44.39 -47.60
CA LEU A 12 -34.33 44.31 -48.77
C LEU A 12 -35.10 44.88 -49.96
N SER A 13 -35.04 46.19 -50.14
CA SER A 13 -35.62 46.82 -51.32
C SER A 13 -34.85 46.33 -52.55
N LEU A 14 -35.54 45.61 -53.45
CA LEU A 14 -35.00 45.21 -54.76
C LEU A 14 -34.48 46.43 -55.58
N GLN A 15 -34.93 47.64 -55.21
CA GLN A 15 -34.48 48.91 -55.77
C GLN A 15 -33.05 49.30 -55.33
N ALA A 16 -32.61 48.94 -54.12
CA ALA A 16 -31.23 49.15 -53.69
C ALA A 16 -30.27 48.25 -54.47
N PHE A 17 -30.65 46.98 -54.70
CA PHE A 17 -29.86 46.00 -55.46
C PHE A 17 -29.59 46.46 -56.90
N ASN A 18 -30.55 47.12 -57.56
CA ASN A 18 -30.39 47.60 -58.93
C ASN A 18 -29.50 48.85 -59.10
N ARG A 19 -29.21 49.59 -58.02
CA ARG A 19 -28.32 50.77 -58.02
C ARG A 19 -26.84 50.44 -57.80
N LEU A 20 -26.50 49.19 -57.46
CA LEU A 20 -25.11 48.76 -57.31
C LEU A 20 -24.46 48.52 -58.69
N SER A 21 -23.22 48.97 -58.86
CA SER A 21 -22.39 48.66 -60.03
C SER A 21 -22.21 47.14 -60.19
N MET A 22 -21.92 46.65 -61.41
CA MET A 22 -21.84 45.21 -61.71
C MET A 22 -20.84 44.47 -60.80
N SER A 23 -19.74 45.14 -60.40
CA SER A 23 -18.75 44.63 -59.44
C SER A 23 -19.29 44.52 -58.01
N GLN A 24 -20.13 45.46 -57.58
CA GLN A 24 -20.78 45.44 -56.26
C GLN A 24 -21.92 44.40 -56.18
N LYS A 25 -22.66 44.17 -57.27
CA LYS A 25 -23.64 43.08 -57.37
C LYS A 25 -22.98 41.71 -57.28
N LEU A 26 -21.85 41.53 -57.97
CA LEU A 26 -21.05 40.31 -57.89
C LEU A 26 -20.50 40.09 -56.47
N GLY A 27 -19.99 41.15 -55.83
CA GLY A 27 -19.53 41.10 -54.43
C GLY A 27 -20.64 40.72 -53.44
N ALA A 28 -21.84 41.29 -53.58
CA ALA A 28 -22.97 40.94 -52.72
C ALA A 28 -23.43 39.48 -52.89
N MET A 29 -23.46 38.96 -54.12
CA MET A 29 -23.80 37.54 -54.37
C MET A 29 -22.74 36.59 -53.79
N VAL A 30 -21.46 36.93 -53.90
CA VAL A 30 -20.38 36.14 -53.30
C VAL A 30 -20.50 36.11 -51.77
N VAL A 31 -20.84 37.24 -51.13
CA VAL A 31 -21.05 37.31 -49.67
C VAL A 31 -22.24 36.48 -49.22
N VAL A 32 -23.36 36.52 -49.95
CA VAL A 32 -24.54 35.70 -49.63
C VAL A 32 -24.24 34.22 -49.83
N ALA A 33 -23.58 33.85 -50.92
CA ALA A 33 -23.17 32.47 -51.19
C ALA A 33 -22.19 31.95 -50.12
N LEU A 34 -21.21 32.75 -49.71
CA LEU A 34 -20.30 32.42 -48.61
C LEU A 34 -21.03 32.28 -47.27
N SER A 35 -22.00 33.15 -46.97
CA SER A 35 -22.77 33.08 -45.72
C SER A 35 -23.63 31.81 -45.68
N VAL A 36 -24.27 31.46 -46.80
CA VAL A 36 -25.04 30.21 -46.92
C VAL A 36 -24.12 28.99 -46.84
N ALA A 37 -22.95 29.03 -47.50
CA ALA A 37 -21.96 27.95 -47.42
C ALA A 37 -21.39 27.80 -46.00
N LEU A 38 -21.18 28.90 -45.28
CA LEU A 38 -20.69 28.89 -43.90
C LEU A 38 -21.75 28.31 -42.95
N LEU A 39 -23.02 28.72 -43.08
CA LEU A 39 -24.13 28.21 -42.29
C LEU A 39 -24.43 26.74 -42.60
N ALA A 40 -24.38 26.34 -43.86
CA ALA A 40 -24.54 24.95 -44.26
C ALA A 40 -23.35 24.10 -43.78
N GLY A 41 -22.13 24.63 -43.85
CA GLY A 41 -20.91 24.00 -43.36
C GLY A 41 -20.95 23.75 -41.85
N THR A 42 -21.33 24.75 -41.05
CA THR A 42 -21.47 24.60 -39.60
C THR A 42 -22.61 23.66 -39.22
N TRP A 43 -23.74 23.70 -39.95
CA TRP A 43 -24.87 22.79 -39.69
C TRP A 43 -24.56 21.33 -40.04
N LEU A 44 -23.86 21.08 -41.14
CA LEU A 44 -23.41 19.74 -41.52
C LEU A 44 -22.36 19.20 -40.53
N TRP A 45 -21.48 20.07 -40.02
CA TRP A 45 -20.47 19.67 -39.04
C TRP A 45 -21.06 19.35 -37.66
N SER A 46 -22.19 19.98 -37.31
CA SER A 46 -22.90 19.75 -36.04
C SER A 46 -23.64 18.40 -35.93
N ARG A 47 -23.63 17.56 -36.96
CA ARG A 47 -24.38 16.28 -37.00
C ARG A 47 -23.56 15.02 -36.70
N SER A 48 -22.34 15.13 -36.19
CA SER A 48 -21.59 13.93 -35.78
C SER A 48 -22.23 13.31 -34.52
N ILE A 49 -22.71 12.08 -34.65
CA ILE A 49 -23.14 11.28 -33.50
C ILE A 49 -21.88 10.92 -32.71
N ASP A 50 -21.79 11.38 -31.47
CA ASP A 50 -20.69 11.01 -30.57
C ASP A 50 -20.86 9.56 -30.14
N TYR A 51 -19.83 8.75 -30.39
CA TYR A 51 -19.76 7.35 -29.98
C TYR A 51 -18.95 7.24 -28.70
N SER A 52 -19.44 6.49 -27.73
CA SER A 52 -18.75 6.23 -26.47
C SER A 52 -18.66 4.72 -26.22
N VAL A 53 -17.66 4.33 -25.43
CA VAL A 53 -17.31 2.93 -25.21
C VAL A 53 -18.38 2.26 -24.35
N LEU A 54 -19.06 1.27 -24.92
CA LEU A 54 -20.03 0.45 -24.19
C LEU A 54 -19.30 -0.56 -23.30
N PHE A 55 -18.43 -1.36 -23.92
CA PHE A 55 -17.55 -2.33 -23.28
C PHE A 55 -16.15 -2.31 -23.93
N SER A 56 -15.13 -2.43 -23.09
CA SER A 56 -13.72 -2.55 -23.47
C SER A 56 -13.20 -3.95 -23.17
N ASN A 57 -12.31 -4.46 -24.02
CA ASN A 57 -11.66 -5.78 -23.86
C ASN A 57 -12.67 -6.94 -23.84
N VAL A 58 -13.65 -6.89 -24.74
CA VAL A 58 -14.68 -7.92 -24.90
C VAL A 58 -14.07 -9.15 -25.58
N SER A 59 -14.35 -10.35 -25.09
CA SER A 59 -13.94 -11.58 -25.77
C SER A 59 -14.70 -11.74 -27.09
N ASP A 60 -14.13 -12.42 -28.09
CA ASP A 60 -14.80 -12.63 -29.38
C ASP A 60 -16.18 -13.29 -29.24
N ARG A 61 -16.32 -14.18 -28.23
CA ARG A 61 -17.57 -14.86 -27.90
C ARG A 61 -18.62 -13.92 -27.31
N ASP A 62 -18.24 -13.11 -26.32
CA ASP A 62 -19.14 -12.12 -25.72
C ASP A 62 -19.48 -11.01 -26.71
N GLY A 63 -18.54 -10.65 -27.58
CA GLY A 63 -18.74 -9.68 -28.65
C GLY A 63 -19.86 -10.12 -29.59
N GLY A 64 -19.89 -11.39 -30.00
CA GLY A 64 -20.95 -11.95 -30.83
C GLY A 64 -22.33 -11.87 -30.19
N ASP A 65 -22.47 -12.27 -28.92
CA ASP A 65 -23.75 -12.23 -28.20
C ASP A 65 -24.20 -10.77 -27.93
N ILE A 66 -23.26 -9.86 -27.60
CA ILE A 66 -23.54 -8.43 -27.43
C ILE A 66 -24.01 -7.80 -28.75
N ILE A 67 -23.35 -8.10 -29.86
CA ILE A 67 -23.74 -7.59 -31.19
C ILE A 67 -25.13 -8.10 -31.58
N ALA A 68 -25.41 -9.38 -31.37
CA ALA A 68 -26.73 -9.95 -31.65
C ALA A 68 -27.84 -9.23 -30.86
N SER A 69 -27.59 -8.94 -29.58
CA SER A 69 -28.53 -8.18 -28.74
C SER A 69 -28.64 -6.71 -29.15
N LEU A 70 -27.53 -6.04 -29.49
CA LEU A 70 -27.52 -4.67 -30.00
C LEU A 70 -28.30 -4.53 -31.31
N GLN A 71 -28.17 -5.51 -32.22
CA GLN A 71 -28.93 -5.60 -33.46
C GLN A 71 -30.42 -5.82 -33.17
N GLN A 72 -30.77 -6.71 -32.24
CA GLN A 72 -32.15 -6.94 -31.83
C GLN A 72 -32.82 -5.68 -31.24
N MET A 73 -32.05 -4.86 -30.53
CA MET A 73 -32.50 -3.58 -29.95
C MET A 73 -32.41 -2.40 -30.94
N ASN A 74 -31.96 -2.61 -32.18
CA ASN A 74 -31.73 -1.58 -33.19
C ASN A 74 -30.78 -0.45 -32.72
N VAL A 75 -29.78 -0.77 -31.88
CA VAL A 75 -28.78 0.19 -31.43
C VAL A 75 -27.61 0.19 -32.42
N PRO A 76 -27.27 1.34 -33.05
CA PRO A 76 -26.15 1.40 -33.97
C PRO A 76 -24.84 1.23 -33.21
N TYR A 77 -23.94 0.40 -33.74
CA TYR A 77 -22.65 0.09 -33.10
C TYR A 77 -21.47 0.31 -34.05
N LYS A 78 -20.30 0.58 -33.48
CA LYS A 78 -19.01 0.66 -34.19
C LYS A 78 -17.95 -0.08 -33.38
N PHE A 79 -16.89 -0.52 -34.04
CA PHE A 79 -15.71 -1.06 -33.37
C PHE A 79 -14.65 0.02 -33.23
N SER A 80 -13.83 -0.05 -32.18
CA SER A 80 -12.62 0.77 -32.10
C SER A 80 -11.61 0.33 -33.16
N GLU A 81 -10.64 1.18 -33.50
CA GLU A 81 -9.60 0.88 -34.50
C GLU A 81 -8.84 -0.43 -34.24
N HIS A 82 -8.87 -0.94 -33.00
CA HIS A 82 -8.18 -2.16 -32.58
C HIS A 82 -9.14 -3.35 -32.36
N GLY A 83 -10.44 -3.21 -32.68
CA GLY A 83 -11.46 -4.27 -32.58
C GLY A 83 -11.83 -4.69 -31.14
N SER A 84 -11.11 -4.24 -30.12
CA SER A 84 -11.25 -4.67 -28.73
C SER A 84 -12.36 -3.96 -27.94
N ALA A 85 -13.00 -2.95 -28.52
CA ALA A 85 -14.07 -2.20 -27.88
C ALA A 85 -15.27 -1.98 -28.81
N ILE A 86 -16.47 -2.14 -28.25
CA ILE A 86 -17.74 -1.87 -28.93
C ILE A 86 -18.21 -0.48 -28.51
N LEU A 87 -18.42 0.41 -29.47
CA LEU A 87 -18.93 1.76 -29.25
C LEU A 87 -20.38 1.87 -29.68
N VAL A 88 -21.17 2.61 -28.89
CA VAL A 88 -22.57 2.97 -29.18
C VAL A 88 -22.75 4.48 -28.99
N PRO A 89 -23.82 5.10 -29.51
CA PRO A 89 -24.10 6.52 -29.30
C PRO A 89 -24.05 6.89 -27.82
N ALA A 90 -23.34 7.97 -27.48
CA ALA A 90 -23.11 8.40 -26.10
C ALA A 90 -24.41 8.58 -25.29
N THR A 91 -25.50 8.95 -25.97
CA THR A 91 -26.83 9.12 -25.38
C THR A 91 -27.49 7.81 -24.92
N GLN A 92 -27.10 6.66 -25.47
CA GLN A 92 -27.74 5.36 -25.22
C GLN A 92 -26.87 4.41 -24.39
N VAL A 93 -25.59 4.72 -24.14
CA VAL A 93 -24.62 3.82 -23.47
C VAL A 93 -25.16 3.23 -22.16
N HIS A 94 -25.69 4.07 -21.27
CA HIS A 94 -26.16 3.62 -19.96
C HIS A 94 -27.39 2.73 -20.05
N GLU A 95 -28.35 3.09 -20.89
CA GLU A 95 -29.57 2.30 -21.12
C GLU A 95 -29.25 0.95 -21.77
N THR A 96 -28.41 0.97 -22.81
CA THR A 96 -27.94 -0.23 -23.49
C THR A 96 -27.17 -1.16 -22.54
N ARG A 97 -26.31 -0.60 -21.68
CA ARG A 97 -25.57 -1.39 -20.67
C ARG A 97 -26.52 -2.07 -19.68
N LEU A 98 -27.55 -1.36 -19.20
CA LEU A 98 -28.54 -1.93 -18.29
C LEU A 98 -29.35 -3.05 -18.95
N LYS A 99 -29.76 -2.86 -20.20
CA LYS A 99 -30.50 -3.87 -20.99
C LYS A 99 -29.66 -5.11 -21.30
N LEU A 100 -28.37 -4.93 -21.60
CA LEU A 100 -27.45 -6.06 -21.80
C LEU A 100 -27.18 -6.80 -20.48
N ALA A 101 -27.03 -6.06 -19.37
CA ALA A 101 -26.89 -6.65 -18.05
C ALA A 101 -28.13 -7.47 -17.62
N SER A 102 -29.35 -7.01 -17.93
CA SER A 102 -30.57 -7.78 -17.65
C SER A 102 -30.70 -9.06 -18.49
N GLN A 103 -29.92 -9.19 -19.57
CA GLN A 103 -29.80 -10.40 -20.39
C GLN A 103 -28.60 -11.26 -20.00
N GLY A 104 -27.86 -10.89 -18.94
CA GLY A 104 -26.67 -11.61 -18.49
C GLY A 104 -25.46 -11.43 -19.41
N LEU A 105 -25.38 -10.33 -20.17
CA LEU A 105 -24.26 -9.97 -21.03
C LEU A 105 -23.41 -8.85 -20.42
N PRO A 106 -22.07 -8.91 -20.53
CA PRO A 106 -21.27 -10.00 -21.10
C PRO A 106 -21.33 -11.27 -20.23
N LYS A 107 -21.35 -12.44 -20.88
CA LYS A 107 -21.18 -13.74 -20.19
C LYS A 107 -19.72 -13.98 -19.80
N GLY A 108 -18.84 -13.05 -20.18
CA GLY A 108 -17.41 -13.03 -19.98
C GLY A 108 -17.02 -13.16 -18.53
N GLY A 109 -16.68 -14.38 -18.15
CA GLY A 109 -16.22 -14.70 -16.82
C GLY A 109 -16.00 -16.19 -16.68
N LEU A 110 -15.30 -16.55 -15.62
CA LEU A 110 -15.23 -17.92 -15.12
C LEU A 110 -16.66 -18.41 -14.83
N VAL A 111 -17.02 -19.54 -15.43
CA VAL A 111 -18.32 -20.20 -15.23
C VAL A 111 -18.32 -20.78 -13.81
N GLY A 112 -19.15 -20.26 -12.92
CA GLY A 112 -19.31 -20.71 -11.54
C GLY A 112 -20.51 -21.64 -11.38
N PHE A 113 -21.22 -21.52 -10.25
CA PHE A 113 -22.41 -22.36 -9.98
C PHE A 113 -23.61 -22.08 -10.89
N GLU A 114 -23.57 -21.03 -11.71
CA GLU A 114 -24.64 -20.68 -12.65
C GLU A 114 -24.84 -21.76 -13.74
N VAL A 115 -23.84 -22.64 -13.94
CA VAL A 115 -23.97 -23.82 -14.83
C VAL A 115 -24.93 -24.87 -14.29
N LEU A 116 -25.20 -24.87 -12.98
CA LEU A 116 -26.08 -25.82 -12.32
C LEU A 116 -27.56 -25.47 -12.50
N ASP A 117 -27.89 -24.18 -12.69
CA ASP A 117 -29.27 -23.69 -12.78
C ASP A 117 -29.99 -24.15 -14.07
N ASN A 118 -29.22 -24.45 -15.13
CA ASN A 118 -29.74 -24.83 -16.45
C ASN A 118 -29.69 -26.35 -16.70
N GLN A 119 -29.68 -27.17 -15.65
CA GLN A 119 -29.61 -28.63 -15.82
C GLN A 119 -30.91 -29.20 -16.42
N LYS A 120 -30.75 -30.00 -17.48
CA LYS A 120 -31.85 -30.75 -18.11
C LYS A 120 -32.29 -31.89 -17.18
N LEU A 121 -33.60 -32.06 -16.99
CA LEU A 121 -34.16 -33.21 -16.26
C LEU A 121 -33.69 -34.53 -16.88
N GLY A 122 -33.17 -35.45 -16.05
CA GLY A 122 -32.62 -36.75 -16.50
C GLY A 122 -31.12 -36.77 -16.75
N ALA A 123 -30.35 -35.80 -16.25
CA ALA A 123 -28.88 -35.82 -16.32
C ALA A 123 -28.29 -37.00 -15.53
N SER A 124 -27.16 -37.55 -16.03
CA SER A 124 -26.40 -38.59 -15.32
C SER A 124 -25.62 -37.98 -14.14
N GLN A 125 -25.45 -38.75 -13.05
CA GLN A 125 -24.60 -38.39 -11.91
C GLN A 125 -23.17 -37.98 -12.34
N PHE A 126 -22.64 -38.59 -13.40
CA PHE A 126 -21.33 -38.19 -13.93
C PHE A 126 -21.33 -36.76 -14.49
N LEU A 127 -22.39 -36.37 -15.22
CA LEU A 127 -22.52 -35.03 -15.75
C LEU A 127 -22.74 -34.01 -14.64
N GLU A 128 -23.52 -34.36 -13.61
CA GLU A 128 -23.70 -33.54 -12.42
C GLU A 128 -22.36 -33.28 -11.71
N GLN A 129 -21.57 -34.33 -11.48
CA GLN A 129 -20.25 -34.22 -10.84
C GLN A 129 -19.28 -33.36 -11.67
N VAL A 130 -19.23 -33.53 -12.99
CA VAL A 130 -18.38 -32.72 -13.88
C VAL A 130 -18.82 -31.25 -13.88
N ASN A 131 -20.13 -30.99 -13.89
CA ASN A 131 -20.64 -29.62 -13.83
C ASN A 131 -20.38 -28.98 -12.46
N TYR A 132 -20.52 -29.73 -11.37
CA TYR A 132 -20.17 -29.28 -10.03
C TYR A 132 -18.67 -28.95 -9.92
N GLN A 133 -17.80 -29.81 -10.43
CA GLN A 133 -16.35 -29.54 -10.45
C GLN A 133 -16.02 -28.28 -11.25
N ARG A 134 -16.59 -28.12 -12.45
CA ARG A 134 -16.38 -26.93 -13.28
C ARG A 134 -16.85 -25.65 -12.57
N ALA A 135 -18.00 -25.73 -11.91
CA ALA A 135 -18.53 -24.62 -11.11
C ALA A 135 -17.59 -24.24 -9.96
N LEU A 136 -17.09 -25.24 -9.23
CA LEU A 136 -16.16 -25.05 -8.12
C LEU A 136 -14.84 -24.43 -8.59
N GLU A 137 -14.27 -24.91 -9.70
CA GLU A 137 -13.09 -24.33 -10.35
C GLU A 137 -13.30 -22.85 -10.70
N GLY A 138 -14.48 -22.52 -11.24
CA GLY A 138 -14.84 -21.15 -11.59
C GLY A 138 -15.00 -20.22 -10.39
N GLU A 139 -15.70 -20.65 -9.34
CA GLU A 139 -15.86 -19.86 -8.11
C GLU A 139 -14.55 -19.65 -7.36
N LEU A 140 -13.70 -20.69 -7.30
CA LEU A 140 -12.37 -20.56 -6.70
C LEU A 140 -11.52 -19.57 -7.48
N ALA A 141 -11.53 -19.66 -8.81
CA ALA A 141 -10.82 -18.71 -9.65
C ALA A 141 -11.35 -17.28 -9.49
N ARG A 142 -12.67 -17.09 -9.35
CA ARG A 142 -13.31 -15.77 -9.12
C ARG A 142 -12.90 -15.20 -7.76
N THR A 143 -12.83 -16.05 -6.74
CA THR A 143 -12.40 -15.67 -5.40
C THR A 143 -10.92 -15.28 -5.38
N VAL A 144 -10.05 -16.04 -6.04
CA VAL A 144 -8.62 -15.70 -6.17
C VAL A 144 -8.42 -14.39 -6.97
N GLN A 145 -9.25 -14.14 -7.98
CA GLN A 145 -9.24 -12.89 -8.75
C GLN A 145 -9.65 -11.65 -7.93
N SER A 146 -10.36 -11.83 -6.81
CA SER A 146 -10.71 -10.70 -5.93
C SER A 146 -9.50 -10.09 -5.21
N LEU A 147 -8.36 -10.79 -5.18
CA LEU A 147 -7.11 -10.28 -4.63
C LEU A 147 -6.54 -9.16 -5.51
N ALA A 148 -6.24 -8.00 -4.91
CA ALA A 148 -5.82 -6.81 -5.65
C ALA A 148 -4.57 -6.99 -6.54
N ALA A 149 -3.68 -7.92 -6.19
CA ALA A 149 -2.47 -8.23 -6.96
C ALA A 149 -2.76 -9.11 -8.20
N VAL A 150 -3.91 -9.78 -8.25
CA VAL A 150 -4.28 -10.77 -9.26
C VAL A 150 -5.17 -10.12 -10.31
N ARG A 151 -4.71 -10.13 -11.57
CA ARG A 151 -5.50 -9.70 -12.74
C ARG A 151 -6.44 -10.80 -13.23
N GLY A 152 -5.99 -12.05 -13.15
CA GLY A 152 -6.72 -13.21 -13.61
C GLY A 152 -6.24 -14.45 -12.88
N ALA A 153 -7.11 -15.43 -12.72
CA ALA A 153 -6.76 -16.72 -12.13
C ALA A 153 -7.48 -17.85 -12.87
N ARG A 154 -6.84 -19.02 -12.91
CA ARG A 154 -7.43 -20.28 -13.36
C ARG A 154 -7.10 -21.34 -12.33
N VAL A 155 -8.09 -22.13 -11.97
CA VAL A 155 -7.94 -23.21 -10.99
C VAL A 155 -8.36 -24.51 -11.67
N HIS A 156 -7.53 -25.54 -11.52
CA HIS A 156 -7.82 -26.89 -11.98
C HIS A 156 -7.81 -27.82 -10.78
N LEU A 157 -8.88 -28.59 -10.64
CA LEU A 157 -9.01 -29.57 -9.58
C LEU A 157 -8.88 -30.97 -10.19
N ALA A 158 -8.16 -31.86 -9.52
CA ALA A 158 -8.14 -33.27 -9.83
C ALA A 158 -8.71 -34.04 -8.65
N ILE A 159 -10.03 -34.22 -8.67
CA ILE A 159 -10.78 -34.98 -7.67
C ILE A 159 -11.00 -36.40 -8.19
N PRO A 160 -10.42 -37.43 -7.54
CA PRO A 160 -10.62 -38.82 -7.96
C PRO A 160 -12.05 -39.28 -7.69
N LYS A 161 -12.51 -40.27 -8.47
CA LYS A 161 -13.83 -40.89 -8.27
C LYS A 161 -13.74 -41.87 -7.10
N GLN A 162 -14.66 -41.77 -6.15
CA GLN A 162 -14.78 -42.76 -5.09
C GLN A 162 -15.35 -44.06 -5.66
N SER A 163 -14.67 -45.18 -5.41
CA SER A 163 -15.10 -46.52 -5.82
C SER A 163 -14.93 -47.47 -4.64
N ALA A 164 -15.96 -48.27 -4.34
CA ALA A 164 -15.94 -49.27 -3.27
C ALA A 164 -14.97 -50.44 -3.55
N PHE A 165 -14.32 -50.47 -4.72
CA PHE A 165 -13.46 -51.56 -5.19
C PHE A 165 -11.97 -51.22 -5.21
N VAL A 166 -11.57 -50.03 -4.76
CA VAL A 166 -10.15 -49.60 -4.73
C VAL A 166 -9.70 -49.45 -3.28
N SER A 167 -8.65 -50.18 -2.89
CA SER A 167 -8.11 -50.13 -1.52
C SER A 167 -7.27 -48.88 -1.25
N ASP A 168 -6.68 -48.26 -2.28
CA ASP A 168 -5.91 -47.02 -2.18
C ASP A 168 -6.75 -45.82 -2.62
N GLU A 169 -7.15 -44.98 -1.66
CA GLU A 169 -7.82 -43.71 -1.93
C GLU A 169 -6.78 -42.72 -2.49
N GLN A 170 -6.86 -42.41 -3.79
CA GLN A 170 -6.05 -41.35 -4.38
C GLN A 170 -6.44 -40.02 -3.75
N LYS A 171 -5.45 -39.21 -3.36
CA LYS A 171 -5.72 -37.89 -2.77
C LYS A 171 -6.03 -36.86 -3.85
N PRO A 172 -6.98 -35.93 -3.62
CA PRO A 172 -7.19 -34.80 -4.52
C PRO A 172 -5.94 -33.94 -4.66
N THR A 173 -5.78 -33.32 -5.82
CA THR A 173 -4.72 -32.32 -6.09
C THR A 173 -5.32 -31.10 -6.79
N ALA A 174 -4.63 -29.96 -6.70
CA ALA A 174 -5.06 -28.73 -7.36
C ALA A 174 -3.87 -27.95 -7.93
N SER A 175 -4.12 -27.27 -9.06
CA SER A 175 -3.18 -26.29 -9.63
C SER A 175 -3.89 -24.97 -9.86
N VAL A 176 -3.25 -23.90 -9.42
CA VAL A 176 -3.75 -22.52 -9.48
C VAL A 176 -2.77 -21.73 -10.31
N LEU A 177 -3.20 -21.27 -11.48
CA LEU A 177 -2.43 -20.36 -12.31
C LEU A 177 -2.94 -18.94 -12.06
N VAL A 178 -2.04 -18.07 -11.61
CA VAL A 178 -2.33 -16.65 -11.37
C VAL A 178 -1.66 -15.78 -12.42
N TYR A 179 -2.39 -14.80 -12.92
CA TYR A 179 -1.88 -13.71 -13.74
C TYR A 179 -1.85 -12.46 -12.89
N LEU A 180 -0.67 -11.93 -12.62
CA LEU A 180 -0.51 -10.76 -11.75
C LEU A 180 -0.72 -9.45 -12.53
N GLN A 181 -1.02 -8.38 -11.80
CA GLN A 181 -1.00 -7.03 -12.34
C GLN A 181 0.44 -6.62 -12.71
N PRO A 182 0.66 -5.80 -13.76
CA PRO A 182 1.99 -5.35 -14.13
C PRO A 182 2.72 -4.67 -12.97
N GLY A 183 3.95 -5.11 -12.67
CA GLY A 183 4.78 -4.56 -11.58
C GLY A 183 4.34 -4.97 -10.17
N ARG A 184 3.39 -5.91 -10.03
CA ARG A 184 3.00 -6.50 -8.73
C ARG A 184 3.53 -7.93 -8.61
N THR A 185 3.88 -8.29 -7.39
CA THR A 185 4.24 -9.67 -6.98
C THR A 185 3.32 -10.10 -5.85
N LEU A 186 3.15 -11.42 -5.67
CA LEU A 186 2.44 -11.95 -4.50
C LEU A 186 3.37 -12.06 -3.30
N ASP A 187 2.89 -11.63 -2.14
CA ASP A 187 3.57 -11.84 -0.86
C ASP A 187 3.41 -13.31 -0.42
N PRO A 188 4.40 -13.92 0.27
CA PRO A 188 4.28 -15.26 0.87
C PRO A 188 2.98 -15.49 1.64
N SER A 189 2.50 -14.49 2.40
CA SER A 189 1.23 -14.56 3.13
C SER A 189 0.01 -14.67 2.21
N GLN A 190 0.01 -13.98 1.07
CA GLN A 190 -1.04 -14.06 0.06
C GLN A 190 -1.04 -15.41 -0.64
N ILE A 191 0.14 -15.96 -0.91
CA ILE A 191 0.31 -17.28 -1.50
C ILE A 191 -0.22 -18.37 -0.56
N SER A 192 0.16 -18.32 0.73
CA SER A 192 -0.40 -19.21 1.75
C SER A 192 -1.92 -19.06 1.86
N GLY A 193 -2.43 -17.83 1.79
CA GLY A 193 -3.88 -17.57 1.75
C GLY A 193 -4.58 -18.27 0.59
N ILE A 194 -4.03 -18.18 -0.63
CA ILE A 194 -4.57 -18.86 -1.83
C ILE A 194 -4.55 -20.39 -1.64
N VAL A 195 -3.42 -20.93 -1.17
CA VAL A 195 -3.26 -22.37 -0.91
C VAL A 195 -4.29 -22.87 0.11
N HIS A 196 -4.42 -22.18 1.24
CA HIS A 196 -5.38 -22.56 2.28
C HIS A 196 -6.82 -22.45 1.80
N LEU A 197 -7.17 -21.38 1.08
CA LEU A 197 -8.49 -21.19 0.50
C LEU A 197 -8.88 -22.37 -0.40
N VAL A 198 -8.02 -22.74 -1.35
CA VAL A 198 -8.29 -23.84 -2.28
C VAL A 198 -8.33 -25.19 -1.56
N SER A 199 -7.38 -25.45 -0.65
CA SER A 199 -7.35 -26.70 0.13
C SER A 199 -8.59 -26.89 1.01
N SER A 200 -9.10 -25.80 1.62
CA SER A 200 -10.29 -25.85 2.47
C SER A 200 -11.60 -25.99 1.70
N ALA A 201 -11.61 -25.60 0.43
CA ALA A 201 -12.80 -25.68 -0.41
C ALA A 201 -13.04 -27.08 -0.99
N VAL A 202 -12.04 -27.97 -0.94
CA VAL A 202 -12.11 -29.33 -1.48
C VAL A 202 -11.92 -30.34 -0.36
N PRO A 203 -12.86 -31.27 -0.14
CA PRO A 203 -12.70 -32.31 0.87
C PRO A 203 -11.43 -33.12 0.66
N GLN A 204 -10.70 -33.40 1.74
CA GLN A 204 -9.47 -34.21 1.76
C GLN A 204 -8.30 -33.64 0.92
N LEU A 205 -8.39 -32.41 0.42
CA LEU A 205 -7.28 -31.75 -0.26
C LEU A 205 -6.31 -31.16 0.77
N ALA A 206 -5.13 -31.76 0.91
CA ALA A 206 -4.09 -31.21 1.77
C ALA A 206 -3.46 -29.95 1.14
N PRO A 207 -3.06 -28.93 1.92
CA PRO A 207 -2.39 -27.72 1.40
C PRO A 207 -1.14 -28.01 0.57
N GLU A 208 -0.42 -29.07 0.93
CA GLU A 208 0.79 -29.57 0.24
C GLU A 208 0.53 -30.07 -1.20
N ASN A 209 -0.73 -30.43 -1.52
CA ASN A 209 -1.16 -30.88 -2.84
C ASN A 209 -1.69 -29.75 -3.72
N VAL A 210 -1.54 -28.49 -3.30
CA VAL A 210 -1.94 -27.30 -4.05
C VAL A 210 -0.69 -26.61 -4.60
N SER A 211 -0.62 -26.51 -5.92
CA SER A 211 0.45 -25.79 -6.61
C SER A 211 -0.05 -24.44 -7.11
N VAL A 212 0.70 -23.36 -6.88
CA VAL A 212 0.40 -22.01 -7.36
C VAL A 212 1.50 -21.57 -8.31
N ILE A 213 1.15 -21.21 -9.54
CA ILE A 213 2.06 -20.93 -10.65
C ILE A 213 1.75 -19.53 -11.21
N ASP A 214 2.78 -18.76 -11.55
CA ASP A 214 2.64 -17.46 -12.22
C ASP A 214 2.38 -17.60 -13.73
N GLY A 215 1.95 -16.52 -14.37
CA GLY A 215 1.82 -16.40 -15.83
C GLY A 215 3.13 -16.64 -16.60
N ASN A 216 4.28 -16.55 -15.93
CA ASN A 216 5.61 -16.84 -16.48
C ASN A 216 6.01 -18.32 -16.36
N GLY A 217 5.17 -19.18 -15.78
CA GLY A 217 5.46 -20.60 -15.57
C GLY A 217 6.30 -20.89 -14.32
N ASN A 218 6.54 -19.88 -13.47
CA ASN A 218 7.27 -20.04 -12.22
C ASN A 218 6.35 -20.60 -11.14
N LEU A 219 6.78 -21.68 -10.46
CA LEU A 219 6.10 -22.18 -9.27
C LEU A 219 6.33 -21.20 -8.12
N ILE A 220 5.27 -20.53 -7.69
CA ILE A 220 5.28 -19.56 -6.59
C ILE A 220 4.98 -20.25 -5.26
N SER A 221 4.10 -21.25 -5.26
CA SER A 221 3.87 -22.06 -4.06
C SER A 221 5.16 -22.80 -3.71
N GLN A 222 5.65 -22.61 -2.49
CA GLN A 222 6.76 -23.38 -1.98
C GLN A 222 6.29 -24.83 -1.76
N SER A 223 6.34 -25.66 -2.79
CA SER A 223 6.35 -27.11 -2.58
C SER A 223 7.59 -27.41 -1.76
N ARG A 224 7.39 -28.16 -0.66
CA ARG A 224 8.43 -28.60 0.28
C ARG A 224 9.69 -28.98 -0.50
N ASP A 225 10.67 -28.09 -0.53
CA ASP A 225 11.92 -28.31 -1.26
C ASP A 225 12.61 -29.51 -0.59
N PRO A 226 12.98 -30.58 -1.32
CA PRO A 226 13.76 -31.67 -0.75
C PRO A 226 15.09 -31.21 -0.13
N LEU A 227 15.56 -29.99 -0.44
CA LEU A 227 16.68 -29.34 0.26
C LEU A 227 16.33 -28.88 1.69
N ARG A 228 15.05 -28.72 2.05
CA ARG A 228 14.61 -28.48 3.45
C ARG A 228 14.75 -29.72 4.34
N ASP A 229 14.76 -30.92 3.75
CA ASP A 229 15.13 -32.16 4.45
C ASP A 229 16.65 -32.26 4.72
N ALA A 230 17.46 -31.38 4.09
CA ALA A 230 18.90 -31.28 4.33
C ALA A 230 19.29 -30.39 5.53
N GLY A 231 18.32 -29.94 6.34
CA GLY A 231 18.56 -29.32 7.65
C GLY A 231 18.68 -27.79 7.69
N LEU A 232 18.50 -27.09 6.57
CA LEU A 232 18.38 -25.63 6.54
C LEU A 232 16.91 -25.25 6.46
N ASP A 233 16.26 -25.03 7.62
CA ASP A 233 14.88 -24.53 7.65
C ASP A 233 14.88 -23.00 7.42
N PRO A 234 14.29 -22.49 6.33
CA PRO A 234 14.15 -21.04 6.08
C PRO A 234 13.46 -20.29 7.22
N SER A 235 12.66 -20.99 8.03
CA SER A 235 12.04 -20.39 9.22
C SER A 235 13.07 -20.03 10.29
N GLN A 236 14.13 -20.83 10.45
CA GLN A 236 15.22 -20.59 11.40
C GLN A 236 16.05 -19.38 10.98
N LEU A 237 16.42 -19.28 9.70
CA LEU A 237 17.12 -18.10 9.16
C LEU A 237 16.29 -16.82 9.29
N LYS A 238 14.97 -16.91 9.07
CA LYS A 238 14.07 -15.78 9.27
C LYS A 238 14.03 -15.35 10.73
N TYR A 239 13.94 -16.31 11.66
CA TYR A 239 13.95 -16.04 13.09
C TYR A 239 15.29 -15.43 13.53
N GLU A 240 16.42 -15.95 13.03
CA GLU A 240 17.75 -15.39 13.25
C GLU A 240 17.82 -13.92 12.84
N HIS A 241 17.41 -13.60 11.61
CA HIS A 241 17.37 -12.21 11.14
C HIS A 241 16.41 -11.32 11.94
N GLU A 242 15.27 -11.84 12.40
CA GLU A 242 14.34 -11.08 13.24
C GLU A 242 14.96 -10.76 14.61
N VAL A 243 15.68 -11.71 15.20
CA VAL A 243 16.43 -11.52 16.45
C VAL A 243 17.55 -10.50 16.25
N GLU A 244 18.36 -10.65 15.20
CA GLU A 244 19.45 -9.72 14.85
C GLU A 244 18.92 -8.28 14.65
N ALA A 245 17.88 -8.12 13.82
CA ALA A 245 17.27 -6.83 13.55
C ALA A 245 16.64 -6.21 14.80
N GLY A 246 16.03 -7.03 15.66
CA GLY A 246 15.47 -6.59 16.94
C GLY A 246 16.52 -6.01 17.89
N TYR A 247 17.67 -6.67 18.03
CA TYR A 247 18.78 -6.17 18.85
C TYR A 247 19.45 -4.95 18.23
N ALA A 248 19.69 -4.95 16.91
CA ALA A 248 20.27 -3.80 16.21
C ALA A 248 19.42 -2.54 16.43
N LYS A 249 18.10 -2.65 16.20
CA LYS A 249 17.15 -1.56 16.40
C LYS A 249 17.13 -1.07 17.85
N ARG A 250 17.16 -1.98 18.82
CA ARG A 250 17.19 -1.62 20.26
C ARG A 250 18.44 -0.82 20.61
N ILE A 251 19.60 -1.23 20.11
CA ILE A 251 20.88 -0.52 20.31
C ILE A 251 20.81 0.87 19.66
N GLU A 252 20.35 0.96 18.42
CA GLU A 252 20.21 2.23 17.71
C GLU A 252 19.27 3.19 18.45
N THR A 253 18.08 2.73 18.85
CA THR A 253 17.09 3.56 19.57
C THR A 253 17.60 4.08 20.91
N ILE A 254 18.42 3.31 21.63
CA ILE A 254 19.03 3.74 22.90
C ILE A 254 20.13 4.78 22.69
N LEU A 255 20.89 4.65 21.59
CA LEU A 255 22.02 5.55 21.28
C LEU A 255 21.59 6.82 20.54
N GLU A 256 20.49 6.79 19.80
CA GLU A 256 19.94 7.91 19.01
C GLU A 256 19.81 9.22 19.80
N PRO A 257 19.24 9.27 21.02
CA PRO A 257 19.16 10.49 21.81
C PRO A 257 20.52 11.08 22.20
N PHE A 258 21.56 10.24 22.26
CA PHE A 258 22.91 10.65 22.64
C PHE A 258 23.72 11.18 21.44
N VAL A 259 23.61 10.52 20.28
CA VAL A 259 24.44 10.83 19.09
C VAL A 259 23.69 11.56 17.98
N GLY A 260 22.36 11.60 18.02
CA GLY A 260 21.49 12.13 16.98
C GLY A 260 21.05 11.08 15.96
N THR A 261 19.92 11.33 15.30
CA THR A 261 19.34 10.42 14.29
C THR A 261 20.30 10.21 13.12
N GLY A 262 20.49 8.95 12.70
CA GLY A 262 21.37 8.59 11.59
C GLY A 262 22.88 8.64 11.88
N ASN A 263 23.29 8.97 13.11
CA ASN A 263 24.70 8.99 13.54
C ASN A 263 25.16 7.71 14.23
N VAL A 264 24.33 6.67 14.25
CA VAL A 264 24.67 5.34 14.76
C VAL A 264 24.25 4.29 13.75
N ARG A 265 25.07 3.25 13.61
CA ARG A 265 24.69 2.00 12.93
C ARG A 265 25.15 0.83 13.77
N ALA A 266 24.25 -0.10 14.05
CA ALA A 266 24.56 -1.32 14.78
C ALA A 266 24.33 -2.53 13.88
N GLN A 267 25.31 -3.43 13.83
CA GLN A 267 25.13 -4.76 13.27
C GLN A 267 25.26 -5.78 14.39
N VAL A 268 24.31 -6.71 14.44
CA VAL A 268 24.28 -7.80 15.40
C VAL A 268 24.31 -9.12 14.64
N THR A 269 25.11 -10.05 15.13
CA THR A 269 25.11 -11.44 14.69
C THR A 269 24.74 -12.33 15.87
N ALA A 270 23.73 -13.18 15.69
CA ALA A 270 23.21 -14.04 16.75
C ALA A 270 23.45 -15.52 16.43
N ASP A 271 24.24 -16.19 17.28
CA ASP A 271 24.40 -17.64 17.24
C ASP A 271 23.26 -18.28 18.06
N LEU A 272 22.33 -18.95 17.39
CA LEU A 272 21.12 -19.52 17.98
C LEU A 272 21.19 -21.05 18.06
N ASP A 273 20.79 -21.61 19.21
CA ASP A 273 20.62 -23.05 19.39
C ASP A 273 19.22 -23.49 18.98
N PHE A 274 19.10 -24.13 17.83
CA PHE A 274 17.85 -24.78 17.39
C PHE A 274 17.77 -26.26 17.77
N SER A 275 18.69 -26.78 18.58
CA SER A 275 18.61 -28.17 19.04
C SER A 275 17.41 -28.39 19.95
N GLN A 276 16.63 -29.43 19.66
CA GLN A 276 15.54 -29.87 20.51
C GLN A 276 16.08 -30.92 21.49
N THR A 277 16.41 -30.50 22.71
CA THR A 277 16.87 -31.40 23.77
C THR A 277 15.72 -31.70 24.74
N GLU A 278 15.39 -32.98 24.91
CA GLU A 278 14.47 -33.45 25.95
C GLU A 278 15.27 -34.18 27.03
N GLN A 279 15.21 -33.68 28.27
CA GLN A 279 15.93 -34.24 29.41
C GLN A 279 14.94 -34.70 30.48
N MET A 280 15.02 -35.97 30.85
CA MET A 280 14.28 -36.53 31.99
C MET A 280 15.29 -36.80 33.12
N ALA A 281 15.20 -36.03 34.19
CA ALA A 281 15.98 -36.25 35.41
C ALA A 281 15.09 -36.92 36.45
N GLU A 282 15.54 -38.08 36.95
CA GLU A 282 14.91 -38.79 38.06
C GLU A 282 15.82 -38.70 39.28
N SER A 283 15.36 -38.00 40.32
CA SER A 283 16.10 -37.85 41.57
C SER A 283 15.32 -38.40 42.75
N TYR A 284 16.02 -39.10 43.63
CA TYR A 284 15.50 -39.64 44.88
C TYR A 284 15.99 -38.81 46.05
N GLN A 285 15.07 -38.37 46.91
CA GLN A 285 15.46 -37.64 48.10
C GLN A 285 16.00 -38.61 49.16
N PRO A 286 17.10 -38.27 49.87
CA PRO A 286 17.55 -39.08 50.99
C PRO A 286 16.42 -39.20 52.03
N ASN A 287 16.26 -40.40 52.59
CA ASN A 287 15.22 -40.71 53.59
C ASN A 287 15.85 -40.90 54.99
N PRO A 288 16.42 -39.85 55.62
CA PRO A 288 17.08 -39.97 56.92
C PRO A 288 16.06 -40.08 58.07
N ALA A 289 16.39 -40.84 59.10
CA ALA A 289 15.64 -40.83 60.36
C ALA A 289 15.71 -39.43 61.02
N PRO A 290 14.61 -38.92 61.62
CA PRO A 290 13.34 -39.59 61.96
C PRO A 290 12.23 -39.51 60.90
N ASN A 291 12.42 -38.82 59.78
CA ASN A 291 11.40 -38.63 58.73
C ASN A 291 11.38 -39.79 57.71
N THR A 292 11.47 -41.04 58.18
CA THR A 292 11.49 -42.18 57.26
C THR A 292 10.10 -42.58 56.78
N ALA A 293 9.86 -42.51 55.48
CA ALA A 293 8.65 -43.07 54.86
C ALA A 293 8.77 -44.61 54.74
N ILE A 294 8.28 -45.34 55.74
CA ILE A 294 8.22 -46.80 55.77
C ILE A 294 6.86 -47.27 55.22
N ARG A 295 6.85 -48.11 54.19
CA ARG A 295 5.62 -48.74 53.67
C ARG A 295 5.28 -50.04 54.35
N SER A 296 6.28 -50.85 54.69
CA SER A 296 6.05 -52.07 55.45
C SER A 296 7.29 -52.44 56.27
N GLU A 297 7.06 -52.85 57.51
CA GLU A 297 8.08 -53.39 58.38
C GLU A 297 7.63 -54.78 58.84
N GLN A 298 8.47 -55.78 58.61
CA GLN A 298 8.28 -57.14 59.14
C GLN A 298 9.45 -57.48 60.04
N THR A 299 9.19 -57.55 61.34
CA THR A 299 10.18 -57.91 62.35
C THR A 299 9.85 -59.30 62.91
N SER A 300 10.81 -60.22 62.80
CA SER A 300 10.77 -61.55 63.40
C SER A 300 11.82 -61.62 64.50
N GLU A 301 11.35 -61.70 65.74
CA GLU A 301 12.19 -61.82 66.92
C GLU A 301 12.00 -63.21 67.54
N THR A 302 13.08 -63.97 67.66
CA THR A 302 13.11 -65.27 68.32
C THR A 302 14.16 -65.22 69.42
N GLY A 303 13.68 -65.17 70.67
CA GLY A 303 14.52 -65.26 71.85
C GLY A 303 14.26 -66.58 72.57
N ARG A 304 15.30 -67.38 72.77
CA ARG A 304 15.26 -68.48 73.75
C ARG A 304 16.05 -68.04 74.97
N VAL A 305 15.32 -67.59 75.99
CA VAL A 305 15.89 -67.47 77.33
C VAL A 305 15.93 -68.88 77.89
N SER A 306 17.12 -69.44 78.09
CA SER A 306 17.26 -70.67 78.88
C SER A 306 17.08 -70.26 80.34
N PRO A 307 16.01 -70.69 81.05
CA PRO A 307 15.93 -70.47 82.48
C PRO A 307 17.07 -71.26 83.09
N GLY A 308 18.06 -70.58 83.65
CA GLY A 308 19.03 -71.25 84.51
C GLY A 308 18.25 -71.97 85.61
N ALA A 309 18.62 -73.22 85.90
CA ALA A 309 17.98 -74.00 86.95
C ALA A 309 18.02 -73.23 88.28
N THR A 310 16.91 -72.63 88.67
CA THR A 310 16.71 -72.14 90.03
C THR A 310 16.58 -73.37 90.91
N GLY A 311 17.55 -73.55 91.81
CA GLY A 311 17.52 -74.59 92.84
C GLY A 311 16.20 -74.57 93.61
N VAL A 312 15.87 -75.74 94.16
CA VAL A 312 14.65 -76.00 94.96
C VAL A 312 14.31 -74.83 95.90
N PRO A 313 13.08 -74.30 95.87
CA PRO A 313 12.64 -73.24 96.78
C PRO A 313 12.76 -73.67 98.24
N GLY A 314 13.71 -73.08 98.98
CA GLY A 314 13.82 -73.32 100.41
C GLY A 314 15.13 -72.86 101.04
N ALA A 315 14.99 -71.93 102.00
CA ALA A 315 15.92 -71.58 103.08
C ALA A 315 17.03 -70.51 102.84
N LEU A 316 16.69 -69.32 103.37
CA LEU A 316 17.53 -68.37 104.13
C LEU A 316 18.74 -67.72 103.45
N SER A 317 18.55 -66.48 102.98
CA SER A 317 19.62 -65.46 103.05
C SER A 317 19.00 -64.07 103.21
N ASN A 318 18.84 -63.69 104.48
CA ASN A 318 18.65 -62.31 104.89
C ASN A 318 20.02 -61.78 105.31
N GLN A 319 20.67 -60.98 104.46
CA GLN A 319 21.84 -60.22 104.88
C GLN A 319 21.72 -58.78 104.36
N PRO A 320 21.81 -57.77 105.24
CA PRO A 320 21.55 -56.38 104.86
C PRO A 320 22.73 -55.78 104.06
N PRO A 321 22.48 -54.74 103.24
CA PRO A 321 23.50 -54.17 102.36
C PRO A 321 24.52 -53.33 103.17
N VAL A 322 25.81 -53.54 102.91
CA VAL A 322 26.89 -52.64 103.37
C VAL A 322 27.16 -51.53 102.32
N PRO A 323 27.58 -50.32 102.74
CA PRO A 323 27.66 -49.16 101.86
C PRO A 323 28.87 -49.21 100.92
N ALA A 324 28.71 -48.66 99.71
CA ALA A 324 29.74 -48.64 98.67
C ALA A 324 30.84 -47.61 98.95
N THR A 325 32.10 -48.04 98.96
CA THR A 325 33.29 -47.20 98.82
C THR A 325 33.90 -47.40 97.44
N ALA A 326 34.01 -46.33 96.66
CA ALA A 326 34.62 -46.31 95.33
C ALA A 326 36.11 -45.92 95.41
N PRO A 327 37.05 -46.67 94.79
CA PRO A 327 38.39 -46.19 94.53
C PRO A 327 38.51 -45.63 93.10
N LEU A 328 39.02 -44.40 93.01
CA LEU A 328 39.47 -43.78 91.77
C LEU A 328 40.95 -44.15 91.52
N THR A 329 41.19 -44.65 90.30
CA THR A 329 42.44 -44.66 89.51
C THR A 329 43.25 -45.97 89.33
N THR A 330 43.52 -46.23 88.04
CA THR A 330 44.65 -46.96 87.40
C THR A 330 44.52 -48.50 87.19
N PRO A 331 45.37 -49.14 86.35
CA PRO A 331 45.04 -49.59 84.99
C PRO A 331 45.34 -51.13 84.81
N PRO A 332 45.44 -51.73 83.61
CA PRO A 332 44.82 -53.03 83.30
C PRO A 332 45.72 -54.26 83.54
N ALA A 333 45.15 -55.36 84.02
CA ALA A 333 45.66 -56.71 83.71
C ALA A 333 44.60 -57.81 83.90
N THR A 334 44.60 -58.68 82.90
CA THR A 334 44.02 -60.01 82.77
C THR A 334 43.89 -60.82 84.07
N GLY A 335 42.65 -61.19 84.39
CA GLY A 335 42.30 -62.23 85.36
C GLY A 335 40.93 -62.80 85.00
N THR A 336 40.89 -64.11 84.73
CA THR A 336 39.74 -64.90 84.34
C THR A 336 38.67 -64.91 85.43
N GLY A 337 37.70 -64.00 85.34
CA GLY A 337 36.44 -64.03 86.08
C GLY A 337 35.34 -64.56 85.18
N GLN A 338 34.81 -65.74 85.51
CA GLN A 338 33.63 -66.33 84.87
C GLN A 338 32.42 -65.39 85.02
N PRO A 339 31.86 -64.81 83.94
CA PRO A 339 30.61 -64.08 84.03
C PRO A 339 29.47 -65.09 83.94
N GLY A 340 28.66 -65.20 85.01
CA GLY A 340 27.37 -65.89 85.02
C GLY A 340 26.30 -65.15 84.20
N GLY A 341 26.60 -64.81 82.95
CA GLY A 341 25.64 -64.27 81.99
C GLY A 341 24.93 -65.43 81.31
N GLN A 342 23.63 -65.59 81.58
CA GLN A 342 22.77 -66.50 80.84
C GLN A 342 22.87 -66.21 79.34
N ALA A 343 23.44 -67.16 78.59
CA ALA A 343 23.47 -67.10 77.14
C ALA A 343 22.07 -67.45 76.61
N GLY A 344 21.26 -66.42 76.40
CA GLY A 344 20.05 -66.52 75.58
C GLY A 344 20.41 -66.33 74.11
N ASN A 345 19.95 -67.23 73.24
CA ASN A 345 20.05 -67.00 71.80
C ASN A 345 18.92 -66.05 71.41
N PHE A 346 19.28 -64.81 71.06
CA PHE A 346 18.37 -63.82 70.49
C PHE A 346 18.69 -63.65 69.01
N ASN A 347 17.69 -63.86 68.16
CA ASN A 347 17.77 -63.55 66.74
C ASN A 347 16.64 -62.57 66.40
N LYS A 348 17.01 -61.40 65.87
CA LYS A 348 16.08 -60.36 65.40
C LYS A 348 16.38 -60.10 63.93
N ASN A 349 15.44 -60.49 63.07
CA ASN A 349 15.44 -60.16 61.65
C ASN A 349 14.37 -59.10 61.40
N ALA A 350 14.73 -58.01 60.72
CA ALA A 350 13.80 -56.96 60.31
C ALA A 350 13.96 -56.70 58.81
N THR A 351 12.86 -56.79 58.07
CA THR A 351 12.78 -56.37 56.67
C THR A 351 11.92 -55.12 56.60
N ILE A 352 12.52 -54.00 56.17
CA ILE A 352 11.85 -52.70 56.09
C ILE A 352 11.83 -52.26 54.63
N ASN A 353 10.64 -52.05 54.08
CA ASN A 353 10.44 -51.46 52.75
C ASN A 353 10.15 -49.97 52.91
N TYR A 354 10.95 -49.15 52.24
CA TYR A 354 10.79 -47.70 52.21
C TYR A 354 10.11 -47.26 50.92
N GLU A 355 9.30 -46.22 51.02
CA GLU A 355 8.90 -45.42 49.86
C GLU A 355 9.86 -44.23 49.81
N LEU A 356 10.52 -44.03 48.67
CA LEU A 356 11.40 -42.88 48.48
C LEU A 356 10.66 -41.81 47.70
N ASP A 357 10.82 -40.56 48.14
CA ASP A 357 10.32 -39.42 47.38
C ASP A 357 11.02 -39.37 46.03
N LYS A 358 10.26 -39.64 44.97
CA LYS A 358 10.71 -39.63 43.59
C LYS A 358 10.29 -38.32 42.93
N THR A 359 11.26 -37.50 42.56
CA THR A 359 11.02 -36.31 41.74
C THR A 359 11.42 -36.61 40.30
N ILE A 360 10.43 -36.59 39.41
CA ILE A 360 10.65 -36.67 37.96
C ILE A 360 10.59 -35.25 37.41
N LYS A 361 11.74 -34.73 36.93
CA LYS A 361 11.80 -33.46 36.23
C LYS A 361 11.96 -33.71 34.74
N HIS A 362 10.88 -33.51 34.00
CA HIS A 362 10.92 -33.49 32.54
C HIS A 362 11.16 -32.05 32.07
N THR A 363 12.34 -31.81 31.50
CA THR A 363 12.73 -30.50 30.94
C THR A 363 12.81 -30.63 29.43
N LYS A 364 11.93 -29.91 28.74
CA LYS A 364 11.99 -29.74 27.29
C LYS A 364 12.66 -28.41 26.99
N GLY A 365 13.83 -28.45 26.36
CA GLY A 365 14.52 -27.25 25.88
C GLY A 365 13.69 -26.54 24.82
N VAL A 366 13.61 -25.22 24.90
CA VAL A 366 12.95 -24.41 23.87
C VAL A 366 13.99 -24.15 22.77
N PRO A 367 13.76 -24.59 21.52
CA PRO A 367 14.65 -24.27 20.41
C PRO A 367 14.61 -22.76 20.13
N GLY A 368 15.74 -22.19 19.70
CA GLY A 368 15.93 -20.76 19.45
C GLY A 368 16.58 -19.99 20.61
N SER A 369 17.20 -20.68 21.57
CA SER A 369 17.95 -20.00 22.64
C SER A 369 19.24 -19.36 22.11
N ILE A 370 19.61 -18.21 22.64
CA ILE A 370 20.80 -17.47 22.18
C ILE A 370 22.05 -18.08 22.82
N LYS A 371 22.95 -18.64 22.01
CA LYS A 371 24.28 -19.09 22.46
C LYS A 371 25.23 -17.94 22.65
N ARG A 372 25.31 -17.04 21.65
CA ARG A 372 26.28 -15.95 21.62
C ARG A 372 25.81 -14.79 20.77
N LEU A 373 26.07 -13.57 21.23
CA LEU A 373 25.86 -12.35 20.48
C LEU A 373 27.21 -11.70 20.15
N SER A 374 27.35 -11.28 18.89
CA SER A 374 28.48 -10.45 18.44
C SER A 374 27.94 -9.15 17.90
N VAL A 375 28.33 -8.04 18.51
CA VAL A 375 27.80 -6.71 18.19
C VAL A 375 28.92 -5.78 17.74
N ALA A 376 28.71 -5.16 16.58
CA ALA A 376 29.55 -4.10 16.07
C ALA A 376 28.72 -2.81 16.00
N VAL A 377 29.14 -1.79 16.74
CA VAL A 377 28.49 -0.48 16.72
C VAL A 377 29.46 0.54 16.16
N VAL A 378 28.99 1.30 15.17
CA VAL A 378 29.74 2.41 14.61
C VAL A 378 29.00 3.71 14.93
N VAL A 379 29.71 4.66 15.51
CA VAL A 379 29.19 5.97 15.91
C VAL A 379 29.87 7.05 15.08
N ASN A 380 29.07 8.00 14.59
CA ASN A 380 29.54 9.14 13.83
C ASN A 380 30.20 10.19 14.73
N TYR A 381 31.06 11.01 14.14
CA TYR A 381 31.62 12.17 14.81
C TYR A 381 30.53 13.19 15.14
N LYS A 382 30.73 13.87 16.28
CA LYS A 382 29.80 14.92 16.72
C LYS A 382 30.05 16.16 15.87
N ASN A 383 28.98 16.69 15.30
CA ASN A 383 29.00 17.96 14.59
C ASN A 383 28.91 19.11 15.60
N SER A 384 29.87 20.02 15.59
CA SER A 384 29.76 21.26 16.35
C SER A 384 28.60 22.11 15.80
N PRO A 385 27.92 22.90 16.63
CA PRO A 385 26.99 23.91 16.12
C PRO A 385 27.71 24.79 15.08
N PRO A 386 27.01 25.24 14.02
CA PRO A 386 27.62 26.02 12.96
C PRO A 386 28.22 27.29 13.55
N ASP A 387 29.52 27.51 13.28
CA ASP A 387 30.19 28.76 13.61
C ASP A 387 29.55 29.92 12.80
N ARG A 388 29.86 31.19 13.13
CA ARG A 388 29.36 32.39 12.44
C ARG A 388 29.54 32.37 10.90
N ASN A 389 30.41 31.50 10.39
CA ASN A 389 30.70 31.30 8.96
C ASN A 389 30.03 30.05 8.35
N GLY A 390 29.07 29.42 9.05
CA GLY A 390 28.34 28.25 8.54
C GLY A 390 29.16 26.97 8.39
N LYS A 391 30.39 26.92 8.93
CA LYS A 391 31.25 25.73 8.90
C LYS A 391 30.95 24.83 10.09
N ILE A 392 30.51 23.61 9.81
CA ILE A 392 30.32 22.55 10.80
C ILE A 392 31.66 21.83 10.96
N LYS A 393 32.23 21.81 12.18
CA LYS A 393 33.44 21.05 12.49
C LYS A 393 33.03 19.71 13.08
N SER A 394 33.43 18.62 12.42
CA SER A 394 33.20 17.27 12.91
C SER A 394 34.33 16.88 13.87
N THR A 395 34.00 16.54 15.12
CA THR A 395 34.97 16.19 16.16
C THR A 395 34.73 14.77 16.68
N PRO A 396 35.79 13.98 16.94
CA PRO A 396 35.64 12.68 17.57
C PRO A 396 35.09 12.84 19.00
N LEU A 397 34.36 11.82 19.45
CA LEU A 397 33.84 11.73 20.81
C LEU A 397 34.99 11.51 21.79
N SER A 398 34.84 12.05 22.99
CA SER A 398 35.80 11.86 24.06
C SER A 398 35.83 10.40 24.55
N ALA A 399 36.94 10.00 25.20
CA ALA A 399 37.07 8.66 25.77
C ALA A 399 36.00 8.35 26.83
N ALA A 400 35.53 9.37 27.56
CA ALA A 400 34.46 9.23 28.55
C ALA A 400 33.09 8.95 27.89
N GLU A 401 32.76 9.66 26.82
CA GLU A 401 31.54 9.43 26.03
C GLU A 401 31.58 8.04 25.36
N MET A 402 32.72 7.63 24.83
CA MET A 402 32.91 6.28 24.27
C MET A 402 32.70 5.18 25.32
N LYS A 403 33.19 5.39 26.55
CA LYS A 403 32.94 4.44 27.66
C LYS A 403 31.45 4.35 27.98
N GLN A 404 30.76 5.50 28.06
CA GLN A 404 29.31 5.53 28.31
C GLN A 404 28.53 4.80 27.21
N ILE A 405 28.86 5.05 25.94
CA ILE A 405 28.25 4.33 24.81
C ILE A 405 28.50 2.82 24.93
N ASN A 406 29.73 2.42 25.23
CA ASN A 406 30.06 1.00 25.41
C ASN A 406 29.22 0.35 26.53
N ASP A 407 29.12 1.02 27.68
CA ASP A 407 28.31 0.56 28.82
C ASP A 407 26.82 0.47 28.42
N LEU A 408 26.28 1.45 27.69
CA LEU A 408 24.90 1.43 27.18
C LEU A 408 24.65 0.27 26.20
N VAL A 409 25.60 -0.01 25.30
CA VAL A 409 25.50 -1.12 24.34
C VAL A 409 25.50 -2.46 25.08
N HIS A 410 26.36 -2.63 26.10
CA HIS A 410 26.39 -3.82 26.94
C HIS A 410 25.03 -4.09 27.62
N GLU A 411 24.42 -3.05 28.19
CA GLU A 411 23.11 -3.18 28.84
C GLU A 411 21.99 -3.41 27.80
N ALA A 412 22.01 -2.72 26.66
CA ALA A 412 20.98 -2.82 25.62
C ALA A 412 20.88 -4.22 25.00
N MET A 413 22.02 -4.88 24.80
CA MET A 413 22.06 -6.25 24.26
C MET A 413 21.87 -7.33 25.33
N GLY A 414 21.88 -6.95 26.61
CA GLY A 414 21.85 -7.91 27.73
C GLY A 414 23.11 -8.76 27.80
N TYR A 415 24.29 -8.14 27.64
CA TYR A 415 25.59 -8.80 27.56
C TYR A 415 25.80 -9.84 28.67
N SER A 416 26.21 -11.05 28.28
CA SER A 416 26.61 -12.08 29.23
C SER A 416 28.01 -12.60 28.94
N LYS A 417 28.86 -12.55 29.96
CA LYS A 417 30.19 -13.16 29.93
C LYS A 417 30.11 -14.68 29.86
N GLU A 418 29.08 -15.29 30.46
CA GLU A 418 28.88 -16.75 30.47
C GLU A 418 28.53 -17.29 29.07
N ARG A 419 27.81 -16.50 28.26
CA ARG A 419 27.51 -16.81 26.85
C ARG A 419 28.70 -16.58 25.91
N GLY A 420 29.69 -15.79 26.32
CA GLY A 420 30.82 -15.41 25.47
C GLY A 420 30.49 -14.32 24.47
N ASP A 421 29.58 -13.40 24.83
CA ASP A 421 29.22 -12.28 23.97
C ASP A 421 30.40 -11.34 23.72
N THR A 422 30.41 -10.66 22.57
CA THR A 422 31.46 -9.70 22.20
C THR A 422 30.87 -8.40 21.67
N VAL A 423 31.50 -7.28 22.04
CA VAL A 423 31.09 -5.94 21.65
C VAL A 423 32.31 -5.18 21.14
N ASN A 424 32.15 -4.51 19.99
CA ASN A 424 33.15 -3.58 19.47
C ASN A 424 32.48 -2.27 19.07
N VAL A 425 32.89 -1.17 19.68
CA VAL A 425 32.37 0.17 19.40
C VAL A 425 33.48 1.01 18.76
N VAL A 426 33.23 1.50 17.55
CA VAL A 426 34.18 2.30 16.78
C VAL A 426 33.59 3.67 16.49
N ASN A 427 34.42 4.70 16.59
CA ASN A 427 34.05 6.07 16.29
C ASN A 427 34.70 6.54 14.98
N THR A 428 33.89 6.85 13.96
CA THR A 428 34.39 7.26 12.64
C THR A 428 33.41 8.19 11.93
N SER A 429 33.91 9.05 11.03
CA SER A 429 33.05 9.95 10.28
C SER A 429 32.26 9.22 9.19
N PHE A 430 30.95 9.44 9.13
CA PHE A 430 30.11 8.89 8.07
C PHE A 430 30.19 9.75 6.81
N THR A 431 30.25 9.11 5.64
CA THR A 431 30.04 9.80 4.37
C THR A 431 28.54 10.08 4.22
N PRO A 432 28.12 11.33 3.94
CA PRO A 432 26.71 11.63 3.72
C PRO A 432 26.19 10.78 2.55
N SER A 433 25.13 10.01 2.79
CA SER A 433 24.51 9.19 1.76
C SER A 433 23.96 10.08 0.65
N THR A 434 24.29 9.77 -0.59
CA THR A 434 23.82 10.46 -1.80
C THR A 434 22.29 10.50 -1.92
N ALA A 435 21.57 9.69 -1.14
CA ALA A 435 20.11 9.57 -1.16
C ALA A 435 19.35 10.86 -0.77
N GLU A 436 19.99 11.82 -0.08
CA GLU A 436 19.34 13.09 0.28
C GLU A 436 19.45 14.16 -0.82
N LYS A 437 20.15 13.87 -1.93
CA LYS A 437 20.23 14.76 -3.11
C LYS A 437 19.12 14.55 -4.15
N GLU A 438 18.22 13.59 -3.95
CA GLU A 438 17.07 13.35 -4.84
C GLU A 438 15.79 14.07 -4.38
N ALA A 439 15.93 15.23 -3.74
CA ALA A 439 14.85 16.21 -3.77
C ALA A 439 14.70 16.69 -5.22
N ILE A 440 13.76 16.06 -5.94
CA ILE A 440 13.42 16.31 -7.34
C ILE A 440 13.45 17.82 -7.61
N PRO A 441 14.33 18.34 -8.48
CA PRO A 441 14.31 19.75 -8.83
C PRO A 441 12.98 20.05 -9.50
N GLN A 442 12.13 20.84 -8.84
CA GLN A 442 10.85 21.28 -9.38
C GLN A 442 11.09 21.95 -10.74
N ILE A 443 10.50 21.39 -11.78
CA ILE A 443 10.68 21.85 -13.15
C ILE A 443 9.99 23.22 -13.26
N PRO A 444 10.66 24.28 -13.75
CA PRO A 444 10.03 25.59 -13.92
C PRO A 444 8.82 25.53 -14.86
N LEU A 445 7.74 26.25 -14.52
CA LEU A 445 6.43 26.23 -15.19
C LEU A 445 6.49 26.44 -16.72
N TRP A 446 7.49 27.14 -17.26
CA TRP A 446 7.63 27.34 -18.72
C TRP A 446 8.13 26.11 -19.49
N LYS A 447 8.61 25.07 -18.78
CA LYS A 447 9.05 23.78 -19.35
C LYS A 447 7.99 22.69 -19.22
N ASP A 448 6.83 23.00 -18.63
CA ASP A 448 5.74 22.05 -18.51
C ASP A 448 5.10 21.81 -19.89
N PRO A 449 5.06 20.57 -20.39
CA PRO A 449 4.52 20.25 -21.71
C PRO A 449 3.02 20.58 -21.82
N GLU A 450 2.28 20.58 -20.70
CA GLU A 450 0.86 20.89 -20.65
C GLU A 450 0.56 22.39 -20.88
N ILE A 451 1.39 23.27 -20.31
CA ILE A 451 1.28 24.73 -20.50
C ILE A 451 1.64 25.13 -21.94
N LEU A 452 2.63 24.45 -22.54
CA LEU A 452 2.99 24.62 -23.95
C LEU A 452 1.85 24.20 -24.89
N ALA A 453 1.13 23.11 -24.58
CA ALA A 453 -0.02 22.66 -25.36
C ALA A 453 -1.19 23.67 -25.32
N MET A 454 -1.54 24.19 -24.13
CA MET A 454 -2.56 25.24 -24.00
C MET A 454 -2.17 26.53 -24.75
N ALA A 455 -0.89 26.92 -24.71
CA ALA A 455 -0.42 28.12 -25.41
C ALA A 455 -0.60 28.01 -26.93
N GLN A 456 -0.35 26.83 -27.52
CA GLN A 456 -0.55 26.60 -28.96
C GLN A 456 -2.03 26.69 -29.37
N GLU A 457 -2.93 26.20 -28.52
CA GLU A 457 -4.38 26.30 -28.76
C GLU A 457 -4.86 27.76 -28.70
N GLY A 458 -4.38 28.53 -27.72
CA GLY A 458 -4.68 29.95 -27.59
C GLY A 458 -4.25 30.80 -28.80
N ILE A 459 -3.08 30.49 -29.39
CA ILE A 459 -2.58 31.17 -30.59
C ILE A 459 -3.52 30.98 -31.79
N LYS A 460 -4.12 29.79 -31.96
CA LYS A 460 -5.06 29.53 -33.08
C LYS A 460 -6.31 30.40 -33.01
N TYR A 461 -6.91 30.51 -31.83
CA TYR A 461 -8.09 31.36 -31.63
C TYR A 461 -7.75 32.85 -31.77
N LEU A 462 -6.56 33.27 -31.35
CA LEU A 462 -6.08 34.64 -31.52
C LEU A 462 -5.90 35.01 -33.00
N LEU A 463 -5.34 34.10 -33.82
CA LEU A 463 -5.24 34.29 -35.26
C LEU A 463 -6.62 34.40 -35.93
N LEU A 464 -7.57 33.57 -35.52
CA LEU A 464 -8.93 33.59 -36.06
C LEU A 464 -9.66 34.90 -35.72
N GLY A 465 -9.44 35.43 -34.50
CA GLY A 465 -9.90 36.75 -34.10
C GLY A 465 -9.28 37.89 -34.93
N ILE A 466 -7.98 37.84 -35.21
CA ILE A 466 -7.30 38.84 -36.06
C ILE A 466 -7.85 38.83 -37.48
N VAL A 467 -8.09 37.66 -38.06
CA VAL A 467 -8.68 37.52 -39.41
C VAL A 467 -10.10 38.11 -39.44
N ALA A 468 -10.92 37.84 -38.42
CA ALA A 468 -12.25 38.43 -38.30
C ALA A 468 -12.19 39.97 -38.18
N LEU A 469 -11.24 40.50 -37.42
CA LEU A 469 -11.03 41.94 -37.25
C LEU A 469 -10.55 42.61 -38.56
N LEU A 470 -9.67 41.93 -39.32
CA LEU A 470 -9.24 42.36 -40.64
C LEU A 470 -10.40 42.39 -41.64
N LEU A 471 -11.24 41.35 -41.69
CA LEU A 471 -12.42 41.31 -42.55
C LEU A 471 -13.44 42.40 -42.16
N TRP A 472 -13.66 42.62 -40.86
CA TRP A 472 -14.52 43.69 -40.37
C TRP A 472 -14.01 45.07 -40.81
N SER A 473 -12.71 45.31 -40.64
CA SER A 473 -12.08 46.60 -40.97
C SER A 473 -11.99 46.87 -42.48
N ARG A 474 -11.74 45.84 -43.31
CA ARG A 474 -11.49 45.99 -44.76
C ARG A 474 -12.71 45.80 -45.64
N VAL A 475 -13.71 45.04 -45.20
CA VAL A 475 -14.86 44.69 -46.04
C VAL A 475 -16.16 45.26 -45.47
N VAL A 476 -16.43 45.03 -44.18
CA VAL A 476 -17.71 45.44 -43.54
C VAL A 476 -17.78 46.95 -43.35
N LYS A 477 -16.73 47.56 -42.79
CA LYS A 477 -16.67 49.00 -42.50
C LYS A 477 -16.85 49.91 -43.72
N PRO A 478 -16.19 49.70 -44.88
CA PRO A 478 -16.41 50.55 -46.06
C PRO A 478 -17.77 50.32 -46.74
N LEU A 479 -18.39 49.16 -46.58
CA LEU A 479 -19.74 48.88 -47.10
C LEU A 479 -20.81 49.64 -46.30
N LEU A 480 -20.71 49.69 -44.98
CA LEU A 480 -21.62 50.49 -44.14
C LEU A 480 -21.48 52.01 -44.39
N GLY A 481 -20.25 52.48 -44.66
CA GLY A 481 -19.98 53.89 -44.95
C GLY A 481 -20.65 54.41 -46.23
N ASN A 482 -20.93 53.54 -47.19
CA ASN A 482 -21.58 53.89 -48.46
C ASN A 482 -23.10 53.74 -48.44
N LEU A 483 -23.68 53.18 -47.38
CA LEU A 483 -25.15 52.99 -47.21
C LEU A 483 -25.78 54.07 -46.31
N LEU A 484 -24.99 54.89 -45.63
CA LEU A 484 -25.41 55.93 -44.68
C LEU A 484 -24.98 57.35 -45.11
N GLN A 485 -25.16 57.70 -46.39
CA GLN A 485 -25.11 59.10 -46.82
C GLN A 485 -26.54 59.70 -46.78
N PRO A 486 -26.81 60.71 -45.93
CA PRO A 486 -28.08 61.44 -46.01
C PRO A 486 -28.10 62.33 -47.28
N PRO A 487 -29.25 62.45 -47.98
CA PRO A 487 -29.36 63.32 -49.14
C PRO A 487 -29.28 64.80 -48.73
N VAL A 488 -28.56 65.56 -49.54
CA VAL A 488 -28.36 67.01 -49.47
C VAL A 488 -29.70 67.72 -49.64
N ALA A 489 -30.08 68.57 -48.68
CA ALA A 489 -31.25 69.44 -48.79
C ALA A 489 -30.96 70.58 -49.77
N LEU A 490 -31.81 70.71 -50.78
CA LEU A 490 -31.74 71.76 -51.80
C LEU A 490 -32.39 73.04 -51.27
N GLU A 491 -31.60 74.10 -51.35
CA GLU A 491 -31.91 75.50 -51.13
C GLU A 491 -32.95 76.02 -52.14
N ALA A 492 -33.95 76.78 -51.67
CA ALA A 492 -34.85 77.56 -52.52
C ALA A 492 -35.18 78.90 -51.83
N ALA A 493 -34.71 80.01 -52.42
CA ALA A 493 -35.20 81.38 -52.21
C ALA A 493 -36.62 81.50 -52.81
N GLY A 494 -37.66 82.08 -52.21
CA GLY A 494 -37.91 83.38 -51.56
C GLY A 494 -39.18 84.00 -52.25
N PRO A 495 -39.82 85.12 -51.83
CA PRO A 495 -39.90 85.79 -50.53
C PRO A 495 -41.37 86.16 -50.09
N ALA A 496 -41.50 86.73 -48.88
CA ALA A 496 -42.31 87.92 -48.53
C ALA A 496 -43.16 87.84 -47.24
N ALA A 497 -42.88 88.83 -46.38
CA ALA A 497 -43.80 89.61 -45.53
C ALA A 497 -44.12 89.17 -44.07
N LEU A 498 -43.45 89.91 -43.18
CA LEU A 498 -44.00 90.72 -42.07
C LEU A 498 -44.20 90.12 -40.67
N VAL A 499 -43.73 90.95 -39.73
CA VAL A 499 -44.12 91.21 -38.33
C VAL A 499 -43.15 90.72 -37.25
N ALA A 500 -42.70 91.73 -36.49
CA ALA A 500 -41.83 91.75 -35.33
C ALA A 500 -42.40 91.02 -34.10
N THR A 501 -41.51 90.52 -33.22
CA THR A 501 -41.15 91.07 -31.88
C THR A 501 -40.43 90.00 -31.05
N GLU A 502 -39.35 90.41 -30.36
CA GLU A 502 -38.88 90.03 -28.98
C GLU A 502 -38.86 88.53 -28.59
N ASP A 503 -37.82 87.92 -28.00
CA ASP A 503 -36.92 88.37 -26.93
C ASP A 503 -35.68 87.46 -26.78
N ARG A 504 -34.69 87.98 -26.05
CA ARG A 504 -33.31 87.51 -25.85
C ARG A 504 -33.11 86.61 -24.62
N GLU A 505 -32.05 85.78 -24.69
CA GLU A 505 -31.10 85.41 -23.59
C GLU A 505 -31.66 84.53 -22.43
N THR A 506 -30.98 83.57 -21.81
CA THR A 506 -29.57 83.13 -21.73
C THR A 506 -29.55 81.81 -20.93
N GLN A 507 -28.90 80.76 -21.42
CA GLN A 507 -28.23 79.73 -20.60
C GLN A 507 -27.23 78.93 -21.45
N ILE A 508 -26.29 79.65 -22.06
CA ILE A 508 -25.06 79.11 -22.65
C ILE A 508 -23.91 79.71 -21.84
N GLN A 509 -23.49 79.07 -20.75
CA GLN A 509 -22.27 79.52 -20.05
C GLN A 509 -21.43 78.44 -19.36
N HIS A 510 -21.81 77.16 -19.35
CA HIS A 510 -20.99 76.12 -18.71
C HIS A 510 -20.32 75.11 -19.65
N MET A 511 -20.68 75.05 -20.94
CA MET A 511 -20.03 74.09 -21.88
C MET A 511 -18.82 74.68 -22.63
N ALA A 512 -18.69 76.01 -22.69
CA ALA A 512 -17.69 76.66 -23.53
C ALA A 512 -16.28 76.75 -22.91
N TYR A 513 -16.14 76.47 -21.60
CA TYR A 513 -14.85 76.57 -20.90
C TYR A 513 -14.07 75.25 -20.93
N ASP A 514 -14.75 74.12 -20.73
CA ASP A 514 -14.13 72.79 -20.75
C ASP A 514 -13.70 72.35 -22.15
N ALA A 515 -14.46 72.73 -23.17
CA ALA A 515 -14.09 72.50 -24.58
C ALA A 515 -12.83 73.29 -24.98
N LYS A 516 -12.60 74.46 -24.38
CA LYS A 516 -11.41 75.31 -24.63
C LYS A 516 -10.16 74.77 -23.95
N LEU A 517 -10.29 74.19 -22.75
CA LEU A 517 -9.17 73.55 -22.04
C LEU A 517 -8.73 72.22 -22.67
N ALA A 518 -9.67 71.45 -23.24
CA ALA A 518 -9.36 70.23 -23.99
C ALA A 518 -8.63 70.54 -25.31
N SER A 519 -9.07 71.60 -26.03
CA SER A 519 -8.46 72.04 -27.29
C SER A 519 -7.02 72.56 -27.12
N VAL A 520 -6.70 73.23 -26.02
CA VAL A 520 -5.34 73.74 -25.75
C VAL A 520 -4.38 72.62 -25.34
N ARG A 521 -4.88 71.54 -24.73
CA ARG A 521 -4.07 70.40 -24.28
C ARG A 521 -3.73 69.43 -25.42
N ASP A 522 -4.59 69.36 -26.43
CA ASP A 522 -4.39 68.51 -27.62
C ASP A 522 -3.47 69.18 -28.64
N LEU A 523 -3.56 70.51 -28.79
CA LEU A 523 -2.67 71.30 -29.66
C LEU A 523 -1.19 71.33 -29.17
N ALA A 524 -0.94 71.05 -27.90
CA ALA A 524 0.41 70.97 -27.31
C ALA A 524 1.13 69.63 -27.55
N LYS A 525 0.45 68.61 -28.09
CA LYS A 525 1.02 67.27 -28.28
C LYS A 525 1.29 66.91 -29.75
N THR A 526 0.78 67.67 -30.71
CA THR A 526 0.75 67.24 -32.12
C THR A 526 1.85 67.83 -33.00
N ASP A 527 2.60 68.86 -32.58
CA ASP A 527 3.69 69.40 -33.41
C ASP A 527 4.88 70.02 -32.64
N PRO A 528 5.83 69.22 -32.14
CA PRO A 528 7.05 69.73 -31.50
C PRO A 528 8.05 70.37 -32.47
N LYS A 529 7.80 70.37 -33.80
CA LYS A 529 8.68 70.98 -34.80
C LYS A 529 8.19 72.35 -35.27
N ALA A 530 6.90 72.66 -35.20
CA ALA A 530 6.39 74.02 -35.40
C ALA A 530 6.83 75.01 -34.29
N VAL A 531 7.02 74.53 -33.06
CA VAL A 531 7.50 75.37 -31.93
C VAL A 531 8.95 75.80 -32.09
N ALA A 532 9.79 75.04 -32.79
CA ALA A 532 11.19 75.41 -33.06
C ALA A 532 11.33 76.53 -34.10
N ASN A 533 10.38 76.65 -35.04
CA ASN A 533 10.40 77.71 -36.05
C ASN A 533 9.82 79.03 -35.51
N VAL A 534 8.83 78.98 -34.63
CA VAL A 534 8.25 80.18 -33.98
C VAL A 534 9.21 80.80 -32.95
N ILE A 535 10.04 79.99 -32.26
CA ILE A 535 11.10 80.49 -31.36
C ILE A 535 12.30 81.08 -32.12
N LYS A 536 12.53 80.63 -33.36
CA LYS A 536 13.56 81.20 -34.24
C LYS A 536 13.15 82.53 -34.87
N GLU A 537 11.85 82.74 -35.09
CA GLU A 537 11.30 84.00 -35.61
C GLU A 537 11.15 85.07 -34.50
N TRP A 538 11.03 84.68 -33.24
CA TRP A 538 11.00 85.60 -32.09
C TRP A 538 12.37 85.93 -31.47
N SER A 539 13.45 85.25 -31.86
CA SER A 539 14.83 85.55 -31.39
C SER A 539 15.71 86.26 -32.42
N GLY A 540 15.18 86.59 -33.61
CA GLY A 540 15.91 87.26 -34.69
C GLY A 540 15.72 88.78 -34.81
N ALA A 541 14.90 89.41 -33.96
CA ALA A 541 14.66 90.86 -33.98
C ALA A 541 15.19 91.52 -32.70
N SER A 542 16.51 91.44 -32.50
CA SER A 542 17.26 92.25 -31.53
C SER A 542 18.75 92.23 -31.86
N ASN A 543 19.15 92.93 -32.93
CA ASN A 543 20.37 93.74 -33.01
C ASN A 543 20.46 94.45 -34.37
N GLU A 544 20.66 95.77 -34.26
CA GLU A 544 20.84 96.83 -35.27
C GLU A 544 19.64 97.27 -36.12
#